data_AF-A0A1B9AVL8-F1
#
_entry.id   AF-A0A1B9AVL8-F1
#
_cell.length_a   1.000
_cell.length_b   1.000
_cell.length_c   1.000
_cell.angle_alpha   90.00
_cell.angle_beta   90.00
_cell.angle_gamma   90.00
#
_symmetry.space_group_name_H-M   'P 1'
#
loop_
_entity.id
_entity.type
_entity.pdbx_description
1 polymer ?
#
loop_
_entity_poly.entity_id
_entity_poly.type
_entity_poly.pdbx_seq_one_letter_code
_entity_poly.pdbx_strand_id
1 'polypeptide(L)'
;MTRVKIKPYQAKYDKSHDVLHVFFFLDFLTVDEEEFPGVLIRKSIRDEETIAGLTILDYNERTADALNNILPQYDFTEIQLH
;
A
#
# COMPACT_ATOMS: atom_id res chain seq x y z
N MET A 1 10.34 -13.45 -9.29
CA MET A 1 10.01 -12.01 -9.19
C MET A 1 10.49 -11.51 -7.85
N THR A 2 11.31 -10.47 -7.82
CA THR A 2 11.80 -9.87 -6.56
C THR A 2 10.71 -8.92 -6.04
N ARG A 3 10.16 -9.19 -4.85
CA ARG A 3 9.15 -8.32 -4.23
C ARG A 3 9.76 -6.97 -3.85
N VAL A 4 9.01 -5.90 -4.00
CA VAL A 4 9.38 -4.57 -3.53
C VAL A 4 9.17 -4.52 -2.02
N LYS A 5 10.26 -4.40 -1.27
CA LYS A 5 10.21 -4.26 0.19
C LYS A 5 9.68 -2.89 0.57
N ILE A 6 8.60 -2.86 1.34
CA ILE A 6 8.06 -1.63 1.88
C ILE A 6 8.80 -1.31 3.17
N LYS A 7 9.43 -0.13 3.22
CA LYS A 7 10.17 0.29 4.41
C LYS A 7 9.26 1.02 5.40
N PRO A 8 9.55 0.97 6.72
CA PRO A 8 8.71 1.59 7.74
C PRO A 8 8.45 3.10 7.52
N TYR A 9 9.42 3.86 7.01
CA TYR A 9 9.25 5.29 6.75
C TYR A 9 8.31 5.60 5.57
N GLN A 10 8.01 4.61 4.72
CA GLN A 10 7.06 4.72 3.63
C GLN A 10 5.64 4.40 4.09
N ALA A 11 5.49 3.78 5.26
CA ALA A 11 4.24 3.31 5.80
C ALA A 11 3.74 4.23 6.92
N LYS A 12 2.48 4.63 6.86
CA LYS A 12 1.81 5.41 7.90
C LYS A 12 0.47 4.76 8.21
N TYR A 13 0.35 4.26 9.44
CA TYR A 13 -0.89 3.69 9.94
C TYR A 13 -1.72 4.75 10.67
N ASP A 14 -2.96 4.94 10.23
CA ASP A 14 -3.97 5.69 10.92
C ASP A 14 -4.84 4.74 11.76
N LYS A 15 -4.55 4.71 13.06
CA LYS A 15 -5.28 3.89 14.04
C LYS A 15 -6.74 4.31 14.24
N SER A 16 -7.10 5.56 13.94
CA SER A 16 -8.47 6.05 14.19
C SER A 16 -9.44 5.52 13.15
N HIS A 17 -8.95 5.27 11.94
CA HIS A 17 -9.75 4.82 10.80
C HIS A 17 -9.40 3.39 10.37
N ASP A 18 -8.43 2.75 11.03
CA ASP A 18 -7.87 1.44 10.66
C ASP A 18 -7.36 1.39 9.20
N VAL A 19 -6.56 2.40 8.83
CA VAL A 19 -6.06 2.57 7.46
C VAL A 19 -4.54 2.62 7.44
N LEU A 20 -3.92 1.79 6.61
CA LEU A 20 -2.49 1.88 6.30
C LEU A 20 -2.28 2.60 4.97
N HIS A 21 -1.55 3.71 4.99
CA HIS A 21 -1.05 4.39 3.81
C HIS A 21 0.41 4.05 3.55
N VAL A 22 0.74 3.68 2.31
CA VAL A 22 2.10 3.45 1.83
C VAL A 22 2.43 4.45 0.73
N PHE A 23 3.55 5.15 0.84
CA PHE A 23 4.00 6.18 -0.08
C PHE A 23 5.31 5.78 -0.75
N PHE A 24 5.27 5.55 -2.06
CA PHE A 24 6.47 5.22 -2.86
C PHE A 24 7.08 6.47 -3.49
N PHE A 25 6.23 7.35 -4.02
CA PHE A 25 6.65 8.57 -4.71
C PHE A 25 5.79 9.76 -4.30
N LEU A 26 6.42 10.94 -4.25
CA LEU A 26 5.74 12.22 -4.08
C LEU A 26 5.28 12.71 -5.46
N ASP A 27 4.28 12.06 -6.03
CA ASP A 27 3.57 12.62 -7.18
C ASP A 27 2.36 13.43 -6.68
N PHE A 28 2.17 14.61 -7.23
CA PHE A 28 1.08 15.51 -6.86
C PHE A 28 -0.22 15.20 -7.63
N LEU A 29 -0.12 14.48 -8.74
CA LEU A 29 -1.26 14.11 -9.58
C LEU A 29 -1.40 12.60 -9.64
N THR A 30 -2.24 12.09 -8.74
CA THR A 30 -2.51 10.66 -8.64
C THR A 30 -4.01 10.38 -8.68
N VAL A 31 -4.36 9.20 -9.18
CA VAL A 31 -5.70 8.62 -9.09
C VAL A 31 -5.64 7.41 -8.15
N ASP A 32 -6.65 7.27 -7.31
CA ASP A 32 -6.80 6.11 -6.42
C ASP A 32 -7.81 5.14 -7.06
N GLU A 33 -7.37 3.91 -7.35
CA GLU A 33 -8.22 2.85 -7.91
C GLU A 33 -8.33 1.67 -6.94
N GLU A 34 -9.54 1.17 -6.70
CA GLU A 34 -9.74 -0.04 -5.92
C GLU A 34 -9.57 -1.28 -6.81
N GLU A 35 -8.38 -1.88 -6.79
CA GLU A 35 -8.14 -3.13 -7.52
C GLU A 35 -8.52 -4.38 -6.71
N PHE A 36 -8.55 -4.26 -5.38
CA PHE A 36 -8.98 -5.34 -4.49
C PHE A 36 -9.84 -4.79 -3.36
N PRO A 37 -10.75 -5.60 -2.78
CA PRO A 37 -11.58 -5.16 -1.67
C PRO A 37 -10.75 -4.61 -0.51
N GLY A 38 -10.90 -3.31 -0.23
CA GLY A 38 -10.17 -2.60 0.81
C GLY A 38 -8.70 -2.31 0.50
N VAL A 39 -8.28 -2.35 -0.77
CA VAL A 39 -6.95 -1.93 -1.21
C VAL A 39 -7.08 -0.96 -2.38
N LEU A 40 -6.71 0.28 -2.12
CA LEU A 40 -6.64 1.35 -3.11
C LEU A 40 -5.19 1.47 -3.59
N ILE A 41 -4.99 1.34 -4.89
CA ILE A 41 -3.69 1.55 -5.54
C ILE A 41 -3.67 2.98 -6.07
N ARG A 42 -2.69 3.74 -5.62
CA ARG A 42 -2.48 5.12 -6.07
C ARG A 42 -1.54 5.12 -7.26
N LYS A 43 -2.06 5.46 -8.44
CA LYS A 43 -1.29 5.51 -9.70
C LYS A 43 -1.03 6.96 -10.10
N SER A 44 0.13 7.23 -10.69
CA SER A 44 0.42 8.55 -11.27
C SER A 44 -0.45 8.76 -12.51
N ILE A 45 -1.02 9.95 -12.65
CA ILE A 45 -1.77 10.32 -13.86
C ILE A 45 -0.81 10.55 -15.05
N ARG A 46 0.46 10.91 -14.79
CA ARG A 46 1.46 11.13 -15.83
C ARG A 46 2.02 9.84 -16.42
N ASP A 47 2.11 8.80 -15.60
CA ASP A 47 2.67 7.51 -15.95
C ASP A 47 1.83 6.43 -15.27
N GLU A 48 0.90 5.83 -16.03
CA GLU A 48 -0.08 4.87 -15.49
C GLU A 48 0.59 3.58 -14.96
N GLU A 49 1.82 3.29 -15.38
CA GLU A 49 2.63 2.18 -14.86
C GLU A 49 3.29 2.51 -13.51
N THR A 50 3.36 3.80 -13.14
CA THR A 50 3.95 4.25 -11.89
C THR A 50 2.94 4.22 -10.75
N ILE A 51 3.14 3.28 -9.83
CA ILE A 51 2.39 3.22 -8.56
C ILE A 51 3.04 4.19 -7.57
N ALA A 52 2.35 5.31 -7.29
CA ALA A 52 2.78 6.34 -6.34
C ALA A 52 2.56 5.92 -4.87
N GLY A 53 1.61 5.02 -4.60
CA GLY A 53 1.34 4.53 -3.25
C GLY A 53 0.24 3.48 -3.16
N LEU A 54 -0.06 3.07 -1.93
CA LEU A 54 -1.14 2.13 -1.60
C LEU A 54 -1.90 2.67 -0.39
N THR A 55 -3.19 2.42 -0.33
CA THR A 55 -4.00 2.59 0.87
C THR A 55 -4.73 1.28 1.16
N ILE A 56 -4.55 0.74 2.35
CA ILE A 56 -5.14 -0.51 2.80
C ILE A 56 -6.12 -0.19 3.91
N LEU A 57 -7.39 -0.55 3.70
CA LEU A 57 -8.48 -0.44 4.65
C LEU A 57 -8.56 -1.71 5.51
N ASP A 58 -9.09 -1.55 6.72
CA ASP A 58 -9.23 -2.63 7.71
C ASP A 58 -7.89 -3.34 7.94
N TYR A 59 -6.81 -2.56 8.08
CA TYR A 59 -5.44 -3.08 8.11
C TYR A 59 -5.22 -4.02 9.31
N ASN A 60 -5.79 -3.69 10.47
CA ASN A 60 -5.69 -4.49 11.69
C ASN A 60 -6.26 -5.90 11.53
N GLU A 61 -7.24 -6.11 10.64
CA GLU A 61 -7.81 -7.42 10.35
C GLU A 61 -6.99 -8.23 9.32
N ARG A 62 -5.97 -7.62 8.70
CA ARG A 62 -5.17 -8.21 7.63
C ARG A 62 -3.77 -8.59 8.11
N THR A 63 -3.40 -9.86 7.91
CA THR A 63 -2.03 -10.31 8.16
C THR A 63 -1.10 -9.91 7.02
N ALA A 64 0.20 -9.79 7.29
CA ALA A 64 1.20 -9.57 6.25
C ALA A 64 1.15 -10.66 5.17
N ASP A 65 0.88 -11.91 5.51
CA ASP A 65 0.66 -13.00 4.55
C ASP A 65 -0.56 -12.77 3.66
N ALA A 66 -1.68 -12.31 4.22
CA ALA A 66 -2.88 -11.99 3.44
C ALA A 66 -2.58 -10.86 2.43
N LEU A 67 -1.88 -9.80 2.87
CA LEU A 67 -1.47 -8.70 2.01
C LEU A 67 -0.47 -9.15 0.94
N ASN A 68 0.52 -9.97 1.30
CA ASN A 68 1.49 -10.53 0.35
C ASN A 68 0.84 -11.47 -0.70
N ASN A 69 -0.34 -12.03 -0.42
CA ASN A 69 -1.10 -12.84 -1.38
C ASN A 69 -1.93 -11.98 -2.34
N ILE A 70 -2.56 -10.91 -1.84
CA ILE A 70 -3.35 -9.95 -2.65
C ILE A 70 -2.40 -9.12 -3.53
N LEU A 71 -1.28 -8.72 -2.96
CA LEU A 71 -0.29 -7.83 -3.54
C LEU A 71 1.07 -8.52 -3.64
N PRO A 72 1.21 -9.55 -4.51
CA PRO A 72 2.42 -10.38 -4.57
C PRO A 72 3.68 -9.64 -5.00
N GLN A 73 3.53 -8.45 -5.57
CA GLN A 73 4.63 -7.56 -5.95
C GLN A 73 5.24 -6.78 -4.77
N TYR A 74 4.56 -6.71 -3.63
CA TYR A 74 5.01 -5.98 -2.44
C TYR A 74 5.30 -6.93 -1.28
N ASP A 75 6.24 -6.55 -0.42
CA ASP A 75 6.59 -7.27 0.80
C ASP A 75 6.30 -6.40 2.03
N PHE A 76 5.29 -6.82 2.80
CA PHE A 76 4.81 -6.15 4.01
C PHE A 76 5.49 -6.64 5.29
N THR A 77 6.45 -7.57 5.20
CA THR A 77 7.05 -8.25 6.38
C THR A 77 7.80 -7.29 7.31
N GLU A 78 8.40 -6.23 6.77
CA GLU A 78 9.14 -5.24 7.56
C GLU A 78 8.23 -4.15 8.16
N ILE A 79 6.94 -4.16 7.83
CA ILE A 79 5.98 -3.19 8.34
C ILE A 79 5.36 -3.74 9.64
N GLN A 80 6.06 -3.59 10.76
CA GLN A 80 5.46 -3.82 12.09
C GLN A 80 4.66 -2.58 12.48
N LEU A 81 3.36 -2.61 12.17
CA LEU A 81 2.41 -1.61 12.66
C LEU A 81 1.51 -2.29 13.67
N HIS A 82 1.81 -2.02 14.94
CA HIS A 82 1.10 -2.50 16.13
C HIS A 82 -0.38 -2.15 16.14
#